data_AF-A0A6A3ITJ3-F1
#
_entry.id   AF-A0A6A3ITJ3-F1
#
_cell.length_a   1.000
_cell.length_b   1.000
_cell.length_c   1.000
_cell.angle_alpha   90.00
_cell.angle_beta   90.00
_cell.angle_gamma   90.00
#
_symmetry.space_group_name_H-M   'P 1'
#
loop_
_entity.id
_entity.type
_entity.pdbx_description
1 polymer ?
#
loop_
_entity_poly.entity_id
_entity_poly.type
_entity_poly.pdbx_seq_one_letter_code
_entity_poly.pdbx_strand_id
1 'polypeptide(L)' 'MTAAIGNGARYLVNNPDVCLDKSKRNNFMHYNEDQGSDWRARRFRFANIKKNPINQSRQFDPAFEKDENKSVHRD' A
#
# COMPACT_ATOMS: atom_id res chain seq x y z
N MET A 1 -5.97 21.37 -0.98
CA MET A 1 -4.94 21.03 -1.98
C MET A 1 -3.64 20.49 -1.37
N THR A 2 -3.17 21.03 -0.24
CA THR A 2 -1.89 20.63 0.41
C THR A 2 -1.82 19.17 0.86
N ALA A 3 -2.94 18.59 1.31
CA ALA A 3 -3.01 17.20 1.76
C ALA A 3 -2.86 16.16 0.63
N ALA A 4 -3.37 16.47 -0.57
CA ALA A 4 -3.29 15.58 -1.73
C ALA A 4 -1.85 15.46 -2.26
N ILE A 5 -1.14 16.59 -2.33
CA ILE A 5 0.27 16.62 -2.74
C ILE A 5 1.15 15.93 -1.70
N GLY A 6 0.91 16.16 -0.40
CA GLY A 6 1.66 15.50 0.68
C GLY A 6 1.48 13.98 0.71
N ASN A 7 0.26 13.48 0.45
CA ASN A 7 0.00 12.05 0.35
C ASN A 7 0.60 11.44 -0.92
N GLY A 8 0.54 12.14 -2.06
CA GLY A 8 1.18 11.72 -3.31
C GLY A 8 2.71 11.66 -3.21
N ALA A 9 3.34 12.64 -2.56
CA ALA A 9 4.78 12.64 -2.33
C ALA A 9 5.21 11.49 -1.42
N ARG A 10 4.48 11.23 -0.31
CA ARG A 10 4.72 10.04 0.53
C ARG A 10 4.51 8.74 -0.22
N TYR A 11 3.58 8.69 -1.17
CA TYR A 11 3.36 7.53 -2.02
C TYR A 11 4.56 7.28 -2.96
N LEU A 12 5.08 8.33 -3.59
CA LEU A 12 6.24 8.20 -4.48
C LEU A 12 7.54 7.83 -3.73
N VAL A 13 7.75 8.39 -2.54
CA VAL A 13 8.96 8.12 -1.74
C VAL A 13 8.96 6.71 -1.12
N ASN A 14 7.79 6.21 -0.73
CA ASN A 14 7.63 4.88 -0.13
C ASN A 14 7.39 3.77 -1.16
N ASN A 15 7.36 4.10 -2.45
CA ASN A 15 7.26 3.09 -3.48
C ASN A 15 8.52 2.19 -3.43
N PRO A 16 8.38 0.85 -3.32
CA PRO A 16 9.51 -0.07 -3.36
C PRO A 16 10.29 0.03 -4.68
N ASP A 17 9.63 0.43 -5.78
CA ASP A 17 10.25 0.46 -7.10
C ASP A 17 10.95 1.80 -7.42
N VAL A 18 10.83 2.81 -6.56
CA VAL A 18 11.39 4.16 -6.82
C VAL A 18 12.40 4.55 -5.74
N CYS A 19 13.65 4.74 -6.17
CA CYS A 19 14.76 5.12 -5.30
C CYS A 19 15.00 6.65 -5.31
N LEU A 20 14.04 7.42 -4.78
CA LEU A 20 14.21 8.88 -4.62
C LEU A 20 15.07 9.23 -3.40
N ASP A 21 15.09 8.39 -2.37
CA ASP A 21 15.86 8.62 -1.15
C ASP A 21 17.32 8.17 -1.31
N LYS A 22 18.26 8.97 -0.78
CA LYS A 22 19.68 8.66 -0.78
C LYS A 22 20.00 7.36 -0.05
N SER A 23 19.20 7.01 0.97
CA SER A 23 19.34 5.75 1.72
C SER A 23 19.12 4.50 0.86
N LYS A 24 18.25 4.59 -0.16
CA LYS A 24 17.89 3.48 -1.06
C LYS A 24 18.90 3.24 -2.19
N ARG A 25 19.73 4.24 -2.53
CA ARG A 25 20.69 4.15 -3.65
C ARG A 25 21.78 3.10 -3.48
N ASN A 26 22.09 2.71 -2.24
CA ASN A 26 23.10 1.70 -1.94
C ASN A 26 22.50 0.30 -1.71
N ASN A 27 21.17 0.14 -1.81
CA ASN A 27 20.52 -1.14 -1.54
C ASN A 27 20.36 -1.94 -2.84
N PHE A 28 21.30 -2.86 -3.10
CA PHE A 28 21.35 -3.67 -4.32
C PHE A 28 20.06 -4.48 -4.56
N MET A 29 19.39 -4.91 -3.48
CA MET A 29 18.20 -5.73 -3.57
C MET A 29 16.92 -4.94 -3.86
N HIS A 30 16.92 -3.60 -3.76
CA HIS A 30 15.77 -2.69 -3.96
C HIS A 30 14.49 -2.99 -3.14
N TYR A 31 14.37 -4.17 -2.54
CA TYR A 31 13.19 -4.69 -1.86
C TYR A 31 13.51 -4.91 -0.38
N ASN A 32 12.88 -4.09 0.47
CA ASN A 32 12.74 -4.38 1.89
C ASN A 32 11.34 -4.97 2.09
N GLU A 33 11.24 -6.15 2.70
CA GLU A 33 9.97 -6.85 2.94
C GLU A 33 8.98 -5.98 3.74
N ASP A 34 9.48 -5.25 4.74
CA ASP A 34 8.69 -4.30 5.54
C ASP A 34 8.15 -3.14 4.69
N GLN A 35 8.92 -2.68 3.71
CA GLN A 35 8.45 -1.62 2.82
C GLN A 35 7.42 -2.16 1.82
N GLY A 36 7.59 -3.40 1.36
CA GLY A 36 6.67 -4.08 0.45
C GLY A 36 5.32 -4.38 1.10
N SER A 37 5.33 -4.90 2.33
CA SER A 37 4.11 -5.12 3.13
C SER A 37 3.35 -3.81 3.32
N ASP A 38 4.04 -2.79 3.81
CA ASP A 38 3.46 -1.48 4.12
C ASP A 38 2.95 -0.76 2.85
N TRP A 39 3.61 -0.96 1.71
CA TRP A 39 3.14 -0.50 0.40
C TRP A 39 1.85 -1.19 -0.05
N ARG A 40 1.79 -2.52 0.04
CA ARG A 40 0.58 -3.30 -0.32
C ARG A 40 -0.60 -2.95 0.57
N ALA A 41 -0.40 -2.86 1.87
CA ALA A 41 -1.43 -2.50 2.86
C ALA A 41 -2.07 -1.15 2.53
N ARG A 42 -1.24 -0.15 2.18
CA ARG A 42 -1.73 1.18 1.76
C ARG A 42 -2.60 1.10 0.50
N ARG A 43 -2.17 0.39 -0.55
CA ARG A 43 -2.98 0.23 -1.77
C ARG A 43 -4.28 -0.51 -1.50
N PHE A 44 -4.23 -1.52 -0.63
CA PHE A 44 -5.41 -2.28 -0.21
C PHE A 44 -6.42 -1.38 0.52
N ARG A 45 -5.95 -0.52 1.43
CA ARG A 45 -6.79 0.51 2.07
C ARG A 45 -7.43 1.43 1.04
N PHE A 46 -6.65 1.97 0.09
CA PHE A 46 -7.18 2.84 -0.96
C PHE A 46 -8.23 2.15 -1.84
N ALA A 47 -8.00 0.89 -2.22
CA ALA A 47 -8.92 0.11 -3.03
C ALA A 47 -10.26 -0.21 -2.32
N ASN A 48 -10.26 -0.18 -0.98
CA ASN A 48 -11.43 -0.41 -0.15
C ASN A 48 -12.08 0.86 0.40
N ILE A 49 -11.63 2.06 -0.01
CA ILE A 49 -12.27 3.32 0.40
C ILE A 49 -13.74 3.37 -0.04
N LYS A 50 -14.06 2.79 -1.20
CA LYS A 50 -15.42 2.70 -1.72
C LYS A 50 -15.78 1.24 -2.00
N LYS A 51 -16.98 0.83 -1.64
CA LYS A 51 -17.53 -0.49 -1.98
C LYS A 51 -17.58 -0.68 -3.49
N ASN A 52 -17.15 -1.85 -3.96
CA ASN A 52 -17.34 -2.27 -5.35
C ASN A 52 -17.65 -3.79 -5.41
N PRO A 53 -18.18 -4.30 -6.54
CA PRO A 53 -18.50 -5.73 -6.67
C PRO A 53 -17.30 -6.68 -6.49
N ILE A 54 -16.09 -6.22 -6.80
CA ILE A 54 -14.83 -6.97 -6.68
C ILE A 54 -14.39 -7.07 -5.22
N ASN A 55 -14.46 -5.99 -4.44
CA ASN A 55 -14.02 -5.97 -3.05
C ASN A 55 -14.99 -6.64 -2.08
N GLN A 56 -16.26 -6.79 -2.50
CA GLN A 56 -17.27 -7.61 -1.82
C GLN A 56 -17.29 -9.06 -2.32
N SER A 57 -16.51 -9.40 -3.34
CA SER A 57 -16.50 -10.76 -3.88
C SER A 57 -15.75 -11.72 -2.95
N ARG A 58 -16.22 -12.97 -2.89
CA ARG A 58 -15.57 -14.06 -2.13
C ARG A 58 -14.14 -14.35 -2.61
N GLN A 59 -13.81 -13.95 -3.83
CA GLN A 59 -12.45 -14.08 -4.38
C GLN A 59 -11.44 -13.16 -3.68
N PHE A 60 -11.94 -12.14 -2.99
CA PHE A 60 -11.12 -11.13 -2.34
C PHE A 60 -10.94 -11.38 -0.83
N ASP A 61 -11.56 -12.44 -0.28
CA ASP A 61 -11.43 -12.85 1.13
C ASP A 61 -10.00 -13.16 1.56
N PRO A 62 -9.17 -13.88 0.77
CA PRO A 62 -7.78 -14.14 1.16
C PRO A 62 -6.93 -12.88 1.32
N ALA A 63 -7.35 -11.76 0.70
CA ALA A 63 -6.65 -10.49 0.85
C ALA A 63 -6.92 -9.84 2.21
N PHE A 64 -8.05 -10.13 2.88
CA PHE A 64 -8.38 -9.61 4.21
C PHE A 64 -7.81 -10.45 5.35
N GLU A 65 -7.47 -11.71 5.10
CA GLU A 65 -6.87 -12.61 6.10
C GLU A 65 -5.45 -12.18 6.52
N LYS A 66 -4.75 -11.43 5.67
CA LYS A 66 -3.41 -10.91 5.95
C LYS A 66 -3.42 -9.93 7.13
N ASP A 67 -2.45 -10.08 8.03
CA ASP A 67 -2.34 -9.25 9.24
C ASP A 67 -2.32 -7.75 8.94
N GLU A 68 -1.63 -7.35 7.86
CA GLU A 68 -1.52 -5.97 7.37
C GLU A 68 -2.88 -5.31 7.04
N ASN A 69 -3.89 -6.12 6.71
CA ASN A 69 -5.16 -5.68 6.14
C ASN A 69 -6.34 -5.75 7.11
N LYS A 70 -6.13 -6.29 8.32
CA LYS A 70 -7.16 -6.44 9.37
C LYS A 70 -7.79 -5.11 9.82
N SER A 71 -7.12 -3.99 9.55
CA SER A 71 -7.63 -2.65 9.86
C SER A 71 -8.72 -2.15 8.91
N VAL A 72 -9.01 -2.87 7.82
CA VAL A 72 -10.01 -2.47 6.81
C VAL A 72 -11.30 -3.24 7.04
N HIS A 73 -12.36 -2.53 7.39
CA HIS A 73 -13.68 -3.13 7.61
C HIS A 73 -14.55 -3.05 6.37
N ARG A 74 -15.39 -4.07 6.19
CA ARG A 74 -16.37 -4.20 5.10
C ARG A 74 -17.78 -3.96 5.67
N ASP A 75 -18.03 -2.81 6.28
CA ASP A 75 -19.38 -2.42 6.73
C ASP A 75 -20.20 -1.97 5.54
#